data_AF-A0AA97AS16-F1
#
_entry.id   AF-A0AA97AS16-F1
#
_cell.length_a   1.000
_cell.length_b   1.000
_cell.length_c   1.000
_cell.angle_alpha   90.00
_cell.angle_beta   90.00
_cell.angle_gamma   90.00
#
_symmetry.space_group_name_H-M   'P 1'
#
loop_
_entity.id
_entity.type
_entity.pdbx_description
1 polymer ?
#
loop_
_entity_poly.entity_id
_entity_poly.type
_entity_poly.pdbx_seq_one_letter_code
_entity_poly.pdbx_strand_id
1 'polypeptide(L)'
;MLRTFRAVLKGNSIEWLDEAPELGEQSIAVHITVLEEKTGIDSATRGQRMAEVLEKLAASRAFSDIDPIAWQHEVRQDRSIPGRDE
;
A
#
# COMPACT_ATOMS: atom_id res chain seq x y z
N MET A 1 -8.52 -26.92 29.56
CA MET A 1 -8.88 -25.56 29.08
C MET A 1 -7.64 -24.93 28.49
N LEU A 2 -7.74 -24.29 27.32
CA LEU A 2 -6.62 -23.55 26.71
C LEU A 2 -6.60 -22.14 27.32
N ARG A 3 -5.45 -21.72 27.86
CA ARG A 3 -5.21 -20.33 28.27
C ARG A 3 -4.35 -19.67 27.19
N THR A 4 -4.76 -18.49 26.76
CA THR A 4 -4.05 -17.71 25.73
C THR A 4 -3.36 -16.54 26.40
N PHE A 5 -2.07 -16.37 26.15
CA PHE A 5 -1.25 -15.29 26.69
C PHE A 5 -0.74 -14.46 25.51
N ARG A 6 -0.75 -13.12 25.64
CA ARG A 6 -0.22 -12.24 24.60
C ARG A 6 1.27 -12.06 24.78
N ALA A 7 2.00 -12.23 23.68
CA ALA A 7 3.45 -12.08 23.66
C ALA A 7 3.94 -11.68 22.27
N VAL A 8 5.18 -11.22 22.23
CA VAL A 8 5.95 -11.00 21.00
C VAL A 8 7.01 -12.07 20.89
N LEU A 9 7.12 -12.71 19.72
CA LEU A 9 8.21 -13.61 19.41
C LEU A 9 9.38 -12.79 18.83
N LYS A 10 10.49 -12.66 19.57
CA LYS A 10 11.69 -11.95 19.15
C LYS A 10 12.83 -12.94 18.94
N GLY A 11 13.16 -13.19 17.67
CA GLY A 11 14.10 -14.26 17.31
C GLY A 11 13.52 -15.62 17.72
N ASN A 12 14.09 -16.22 18.77
CA ASN A 12 13.63 -17.49 19.33
C ASN A 12 13.19 -17.39 20.80
N SER A 13 12.88 -16.17 21.26
CA SER A 13 12.45 -15.91 22.64
C SER A 13 11.07 -15.22 22.65
N ILE A 14 10.23 -15.63 23.59
CA ILE A 14 8.89 -15.07 23.81
C ILE A 14 9.00 -13.96 24.86
N GLU A 15 8.62 -12.74 24.49
CA GLU A 15 8.51 -11.59 25.40
C GLU A 15 7.03 -11.35 25.70
N TRP A 16 6.60 -11.51 26.96
CA TRP A 16 5.20 -11.34 27.36
C TRP A 16 4.80 -9.86 27.29
N LEU A 17 3.63 -9.59 26.70
CA LEU A 17 3.06 -8.23 26.66
C LEU A 17 2.21 -7.93 27.90
N ASP A 18 1.64 -8.98 28.50
CA ASP A 18 0.84 -8.92 29.72
C ASP A 18 1.46 -9.79 30.81
N GLU A 19 0.62 -10.26 31.73
CA GLU A 19 0.95 -11.23 32.75
C GLU A 19 1.47 -12.54 32.14
N ALA A 20 2.67 -12.92 32.56
CA ALA A 20 3.28 -14.18 32.18
C ALA A 20 2.57 -15.34 32.87
N PRO A 21 2.49 -16.52 32.23
CA PRO A 21 2.04 -17.73 32.92
C PRO A 21 2.97 -18.05 34.10
N GLU A 22 2.39 -18.44 35.24
CA GLU A 22 3.13 -18.95 36.39
C GLU A 22 3.62 -20.37 36.09
N LEU A 23 4.88 -20.50 35.66
CA LEU A 23 5.46 -21.78 35.19
C LEU A 23 6.42 -22.44 36.19
N GLY A 24 6.81 -21.73 37.25
CA GLY A 24 7.84 -22.21 38.18
C GLY A 24 9.11 -22.64 37.42
N GLU A 25 9.65 -23.83 37.75
CA GLU A 25 10.80 -24.44 37.04
C GLU A 25 10.37 -25.48 35.98
N GLN A 26 9.08 -25.57 35.64
CA GLN A 26 8.58 -26.60 34.74
C GLN A 26 8.61 -26.14 33.28
N SER A 27 9.26 -26.95 32.43
CA SER A 27 9.16 -26.81 30.98
C SER A 27 7.79 -27.29 30.50
N ILE A 28 7.02 -26.40 29.86
CA ILE A 28 5.70 -26.73 29.29
C ILE A 28 5.71 -26.70 27.76
N ALA A 29 4.98 -27.60 27.12
CA ALA A 29 4.76 -27.57 25.69
C ALA A 29 3.72 -26.49 25.34
N VAL A 30 4.00 -25.66 24.33
CA VAL A 30 3.13 -24.57 23.90
C VAL A 30 2.87 -24.63 22.39
N HIS A 31 1.68 -24.19 21.96
CA HIS A 31 1.37 -23.92 20.56
C HIS A 31 1.50 -22.42 20.30
N ILE A 32 2.27 -22.03 19.28
CA ILE A 32 2.45 -20.64 18.88
C ILE A 32 1.70 -20.42 17.57
N THR A 33 0.75 -19.49 17.58
CA THR A 33 0.09 -19.01 16.36
C THR A 33 0.64 -17.63 16.04
N VAL A 34 1.36 -17.50 14.93
CA VAL A 34 1.88 -16.21 14.47
C VAL A 34 0.75 -15.43 13.81
N LEU A 35 0.47 -14.23 14.33
CA LEU A 35 -0.48 -13.31 13.73
C LEU A 35 0.20 -12.57 12.58
N GLU A 36 -0.17 -12.88 11.34
CA GLU A 36 0.20 -12.05 10.21
C GLU A 36 -0.59 -10.74 10.30
N GLU A 37 0.10 -9.67 10.68
CA GLU A 37 -0.44 -8.33 10.49
C GLU A 37 -0.61 -8.14 8.98
N LYS A 38 -1.86 -7.95 8.52
CA LYS A 38 -2.14 -7.58 7.12
C LYS A 38 -1.58 -6.18 6.88
N THR A 39 -0.27 -6.12 6.68
CA THR A 39 0.51 -4.93 6.30
C THR A 39 0.27 -4.56 4.84
N GLY A 40 -0.39 -5.43 4.08
CA GLY A 40 -0.91 -5.10 2.76
C GLY A 40 -2.18 -4.26 2.86
N ILE A 41 -2.20 -3.11 2.19
CA ILE A 41 -3.44 -2.42 1.85
C ILE A 41 -4.31 -3.46 1.12
N ASP A 42 -5.48 -3.77 1.68
CA ASP A 42 -6.42 -4.68 1.06
C ASP A 42 -6.62 -4.28 -0.42
N SER A 43 -6.64 -5.27 -1.31
CA SER A 43 -6.64 -5.03 -2.75
C SER A 43 -7.85 -4.17 -3.17
N ALA A 44 -8.97 -4.34 -2.47
CA ALA A 44 -10.15 -3.50 -2.60
C ALA A 44 -9.89 -2.04 -2.17
N THR A 45 -9.25 -1.83 -1.01
CA THR A 45 -8.92 -0.48 -0.51
C THR A 45 -7.86 0.23 -1.37
N ARG A 46 -6.94 -0.53 -1.98
CA ARG A 46 -5.91 0.00 -2.89
C ARG A 46 -6.54 0.59 -4.15
N GLY A 47 -7.52 -0.11 -4.75
CA GLY A 47 -8.23 0.36 -5.94
C GLY A 47 -8.96 1.68 -5.68
N GLN A 48 -9.68 1.75 -4.55
CA GLN A 48 -10.41 2.96 -4.14
C GLN A 48 -9.48 4.15 -3.93
N ARG A 49 -8.38 3.98 -3.18
CA ARG A 49 -7.38 5.05 -2.96
C ARG A 49 -6.74 5.53 -4.27
N MET A 50 -6.49 4.62 -5.21
CA MET A 50 -5.92 4.98 -6.51
C MET A 50 -6.90 5.80 -7.33
N ALA A 51 -8.18 5.42 -7.38
CA ALA A 51 -9.22 6.19 -8.07
C ALA A 51 -9.34 7.61 -7.51
N GLU A 52 -9.37 7.77 -6.19
CA GLU A 52 -9.45 9.08 -5.53
C GLU A 52 -8.26 9.99 -5.85
N VAL A 53 -7.04 9.44 -5.90
CA VAL A 53 -5.84 10.21 -6.25
C VAL A 53 -5.88 10.63 -7.73
N LEU A 54 -6.29 9.73 -8.62
CA LEU A 54 -6.43 10.03 -10.05
C LEU A 54 -7.51 11.08 -10.30
N GLU A 55 -8.64 11.04 -9.59
CA GLU A 55 -9.69 12.04 -9.68
C GLU A 55 -9.18 13.43 -9.25
N LYS A 56 -8.45 13.51 -8.14
CA LYS A 56 -7.82 14.76 -7.69
C LYS A 56 -6.81 15.30 -8.70
N LEU A 57 -6.02 14.42 -9.32
CA LEU A 57 -5.08 14.79 -10.38
C LEU A 57 -5.81 15.32 -11.62
N ALA A 58 -6.88 14.65 -12.05
CA ALA A 58 -7.66 15.07 -13.22
C ALA A 58 -8.40 16.41 -12.98
N ALA A 59 -8.87 16.64 -11.75
CA ALA A 59 -9.46 17.92 -11.35
C ALA A 59 -8.44 19.05 -11.23
N SER A 60 -7.15 18.72 -11.10
CA SER A 60 -6.09 19.72 -11.08
C SER A 60 -5.87 20.28 -12.49
N ARG A 61 -5.82 21.61 -12.62
CA ARG A 61 -5.43 22.28 -13.87
C ARG A 61 -3.91 22.31 -14.04
N ALA A 62 -3.23 21.19 -13.76
CA ALA A 62 -1.76 21.12 -13.73
C ALA A 62 -1.09 21.43 -15.08
N PHE A 63 -1.85 21.32 -16.18
CA PHE A 63 -1.40 21.58 -17.55
C PHE A 63 -2.18 22.71 -18.22
N SER A 64 -2.68 23.69 -17.45
CA SER A 64 -3.41 24.84 -18.00
C SER A 64 -2.61 25.64 -19.02
N ASP A 65 -1.28 25.60 -18.89
CA ASP A 65 -0.35 26.43 -19.66
C ASP A 65 0.20 25.67 -20.88
N ILE A 66 -0.23 24.43 -21.10
CA ILE A 66 0.15 23.62 -22.26
C ILE A 66 -0.96 23.71 -23.31
N ASP A 67 -0.60 24.04 -24.55
CA ASP A 67 -1.46 23.78 -25.70
C ASP A 67 -1.40 22.28 -26.05
N PRO A 68 -2.48 21.51 -25.84
CA PRO A 68 -2.47 20.07 -26.08
C PRO A 68 -2.20 19.71 -27.54
N ILE A 69 -2.59 20.57 -28.49
CA ILE A 69 -2.44 20.31 -29.92
C ILE A 69 -0.98 20.51 -30.33
N ALA A 70 -0.37 21.62 -29.93
CA ALA A 70 1.05 21.88 -30.17
C ALA A 70 1.94 20.79 -29.54
N TRP A 71 1.66 20.41 -28.28
CA TRP A 71 2.38 19.35 -27.59
C TRP A 71 2.24 17.99 -28.31
N GLN A 72 1.03 17.64 -28.78
CA GLN A 72 0.84 16.40 -29.54
C GLN A 72 1.61 16.38 -30.86
N HIS A 73 1.60 17.49 -31.60
CA HIS A 73 2.36 17.60 -32.84
C HIS A 73 3.87 17.45 -32.62
N GLU A 74 4.41 18.06 -31.56
CA GLU A 74 5.81 17.93 -31.17
C GLU A 74 6.17 16.47 -30.80
N VAL A 75 5.39 15.84 -29.91
CA VAL A 75 5.63 14.45 -29.46
C VAL A 75 5.55 13.46 -30.60
N ARG A 76 4.60 13.65 -31.54
CA ARG A 76 4.43 12.77 -32.69
C ARG A 76 5.37 13.08 -33.85
N GLN A 77 6.10 14.19 -33.78
CA GLN A 77 6.89 14.72 -34.90
C GLN A 77 6.04 14.83 -36.17
N ASP A 78 4.83 15.35 -36.01
CA ASP A 78 3.88 15.45 -37.12
C ASP A 78 4.50 16.30 -38.23
N ARG A 79 4.49 15.77 -39.45
CA ARG A 79 4.97 16.50 -40.63
C ARG A 79 3.95 17.56 -41.01
N SER A 80 4.45 18.74 -41.39
CA SER A 80 3.61 19.79 -41.98
C SER A 80 2.91 19.23 -43.22
N ILE A 81 1.59 19.32 -43.25
CA ILE A 81 0.77 18.91 -44.39
C ILE A 81 0.65 20.12 -45.33
N PRO A 82 1.08 20.03 -46.60
CA PRO A 82 0.93 21.12 -47.56
C PRO A 82 -0.55 21.52 -47.70
N GLY A 83 -0.86 22.82 -47.55
CA GLY A 83 -2.20 23.39 -47.76
C GLY A 83 -3.13 23.39 -46.53
N ARG A 84 -2.62 23.21 -45.30
CA ARG A 84 -3.43 23.23 -44.07
C ARG A 84 -3.50 24.60 -43.38
N ASP A 85 -2.56 25.50 -43.69
CA ASP A 85 -2.43 26.84 -43.09
C ASP A 85 -2.67 27.99 -44.11
N GLU A 86 -3.30 27.68 -45.25
CA GLU A 86 -3.84 28.65 -46.23
C GLU A 86 -5.36 28.76 -46.06
#